data_AF-A0AAD4L246-F1
#
_entry.id   AF-A0AAD4L246-F1
#
_cell.length_a   1.000
_cell.length_b   1.000
_cell.length_c   1.000
_cell.angle_alpha   90.00
_cell.angle_beta   90.00
_cell.angle_gamma   90.00
#
_symmetry.space_group_name_H-M   'P 1'
#
loop_
_entity.id
_entity.type
_entity.pdbx_description
1 polymer ?
#
loop_
_entity_poly.entity_id
_entity_poly.type
_entity_poly.pdbx_seq_one_letter_code
_entity_poly.pdbx_strand_id
1 'polypeptide(L)'
;MALYWDAPRLPPNGFTVERNSYVPLTDFLNAIVCAAKECLTPWAARHLSNLRFLPHDEEMLEAVDSKEPLKPNILGLVRSPLPCTQNISWNDDDVAVVIEVKHGQRKLVSQLSTYARCHLSVNRRRSFSIAIAFDYQTLQMRFIVFHRSGLSSSHELSLHSEAGFQSVVKHVVGILSIPDEEAF
;
A
#
# COMPACT_ATOMS: atom_id res chain seq x y z
N MET A 1 20.13 -21.25 -10.59
CA MET A 1 21.07 -20.44 -9.77
C MET A 1 20.22 -19.73 -8.73
N ALA A 2 20.11 -20.29 -7.53
CA ALA A 2 19.26 -19.74 -6.47
C ALA A 2 19.95 -18.51 -5.86
N LEU A 3 19.40 -17.32 -6.10
CA LEU A 3 19.80 -16.12 -5.37
C LEU A 3 19.33 -16.27 -3.93
N TYR A 4 20.29 -16.24 -3.01
CA TYR A 4 20.09 -16.25 -1.57
C TYR A 4 19.43 -14.92 -1.20
N TRP A 5 18.11 -14.84 -1.26
CA TRP A 5 17.37 -13.73 -0.67
C TRP A 5 17.35 -13.95 0.83
N ASP A 6 18.19 -13.26 1.58
CA ASP A 6 17.86 -12.99 2.97
C ASP A 6 16.53 -12.25 2.96
N ALA A 7 15.45 -12.94 3.34
CA ALA A 7 14.12 -12.36 3.36
C ALA A 7 14.17 -11.06 4.16
N PRO A 8 13.67 -9.92 3.62
CA PRO A 8 13.79 -8.62 4.27
C PRO A 8 13.18 -8.71 5.67
N ARG A 9 14.03 -8.59 6.70
CA ARG A 9 13.62 -8.67 8.10
C ARG A 9 13.37 -7.25 8.62
N LEU A 10 12.15 -7.03 9.10
CA LEU A 10 11.85 -5.83 9.88
C LEU A 10 12.51 -5.96 11.27
N PRO A 11 12.99 -4.84 11.85
CA PRO A 11 13.65 -4.85 13.15
C PRO A 11 12.69 -5.30 14.26
N PRO A 12 13.11 -6.17 15.19
CA PRO A 12 12.22 -6.76 16.19
C PRO A 12 11.66 -5.76 17.22
N ASN A 13 12.17 -4.53 17.25
CA ASN A 13 11.70 -3.46 18.14
C ASN A 13 11.12 -2.28 17.33
N GLY A 14 10.76 -2.50 16.07
CA GLY A 14 10.35 -1.44 15.16
C GLY A 14 11.49 -0.48 14.81
N PHE A 15 11.12 0.65 14.22
CA PHE A 15 12.03 1.71 13.80
C PHE A 15 11.95 2.89 14.75
N THR A 16 13.08 3.56 14.97
CA THR A 16 13.12 4.81 15.75
C THR A 16 12.81 6.04 14.90
N VAL A 17 13.09 5.96 13.59
CA VAL A 17 12.87 7.02 12.61
C VAL A 17 11.92 6.51 11.55
N GLU A 18 10.82 7.23 11.33
CA GLU A 18 9.74 6.90 10.38
C GLU A 18 10.29 6.53 8.99
N ARG A 19 11.11 7.40 8.40
CA ARG A 19 11.68 7.24 7.05
C ARG A 19 12.56 5.99 6.87
N ASN A 20 13.19 5.51 7.95
CA ASN A 20 14.04 4.31 7.88
C ASN A 20 13.22 3.03 7.66
N SER A 21 11.90 3.08 7.85
CA SER A 21 11.02 1.95 7.63
C SER A 21 10.56 1.79 6.18
N TYR A 22 10.72 2.81 5.33
CA TYR A 22 10.06 2.81 4.01
C TYR A 22 10.60 1.71 3.10
N VAL A 23 11.92 1.66 2.92
CA VAL A 23 12.56 0.64 2.09
C VAL A 23 12.33 -0.77 2.63
N PRO A 24 12.60 -1.07 3.93
CA PRO A 24 12.32 -2.40 4.48
C PRO A 24 10.86 -2.84 4.35
N LEU A 25 9.91 -1.92 4.53
CA LEU A 25 8.49 -2.22 4.36
C LEU A 25 8.16 -2.53 2.90
N THR A 26 8.68 -1.75 1.94
CA THR A 26 8.46 -2.04 0.52
C THR A 26 9.09 -3.35 0.09
N ASP A 27 10.29 -3.67 0.56
CA ASP A 27 10.96 -4.93 0.26
C ASP A 27 10.15 -6.11 0.82
N PHE A 28 9.66 -5.98 2.06
CA PHE A 28 8.79 -6.97 2.69
C PHE A 28 7.50 -7.21 1.89
N LEU A 29 6.77 -6.16 1.52
CA LEU A 29 5.53 -6.28 0.75
C LEU A 29 5.79 -6.85 -0.65
N ASN A 30 6.87 -6.41 -1.31
CA ASN A 30 7.26 -6.92 -2.63
C ASN A 30 7.69 -8.39 -2.56
N ALA A 31 8.33 -8.85 -1.48
CA ALA A 31 8.64 -10.26 -1.29
C ALA A 31 7.36 -11.11 -1.22
N ILE A 32 6.31 -10.62 -0.54
CA ILE A 32 4.99 -11.29 -0.52
C ILE A 32 4.40 -11.32 -1.93
N VAL A 33 4.42 -10.20 -2.65
CA VAL A 33 3.93 -10.13 -4.04
C VAL A 33 4.66 -11.14 -4.93
N CYS A 34 5.99 -11.21 -4.86
CA CYS A 34 6.80 -12.16 -5.62
C CYS A 34 6.44 -13.61 -5.29
N ALA A 35 6.36 -13.96 -4.00
CA ALA A 35 5.98 -15.31 -3.58
C ALA A 35 4.53 -15.66 -4.02
N ALA A 36 3.60 -14.71 -3.92
CA ALA A 36 2.22 -14.90 -4.36
C ALA A 36 2.11 -15.15 -5.86
N LYS A 37 2.92 -14.46 -6.68
CA LYS A 37 2.98 -14.66 -8.14
C LYS A 37 3.40 -16.07 -8.52
N GLU A 38 4.32 -16.67 -7.79
CA GLU A 38 4.77 -18.04 -8.03
C GLU A 38 3.67 -19.07 -7.70
N CYS A 39 2.82 -18.78 -6.71
CA CYS A 39 1.77 -19.69 -6.26
C CYS A 39 0.44 -19.55 -7.02
N LEU A 40 0.13 -18.37 -7.55
CA LEU A 40 -1.17 -18.07 -8.18
C LEU A 40 -1.09 -18.22 -9.71
N THR A 41 -1.35 -19.42 -10.23
CA THR A 41 -1.50 -19.69 -11.67
C THR A 41 -2.97 -19.99 -12.02
N PRO A 42 -3.53 -19.48 -13.14
CA PRO A 42 -2.95 -18.57 -14.13
C PRO A 42 -3.20 -17.07 -13.81
N TRP A 43 -2.12 -16.28 -13.83
CA TRP A 43 -2.04 -14.86 -13.43
C TRP A 43 -2.45 -13.85 -14.52
N ALA A 44 -2.68 -14.31 -15.76
CA ALA A 44 -2.60 -13.49 -16.97
C ALA A 44 -3.72 -12.47 -17.21
N ALA A 45 -4.71 -12.35 -16.32
CA ALA A 45 -5.88 -11.49 -16.54
C ALA A 45 -6.33 -10.73 -15.28
N ARG A 46 -5.40 -10.36 -14.39
CA ARG A 46 -5.71 -9.56 -13.20
C ARG A 46 -5.08 -8.17 -13.30
N HIS A 47 -5.77 -7.14 -12.86
CA HIS A 47 -5.37 -5.75 -13.07
C HIS A 47 -4.22 -5.42 -12.14
N LEU A 48 -4.32 -5.88 -10.88
CA LEU A 48 -3.29 -5.71 -9.85
C LEU A 48 -2.16 -6.75 -9.95
N SER A 49 -2.12 -7.53 -11.03
CA SER A 49 -1.11 -8.56 -11.30
C SER A 49 0.33 -8.02 -11.35
N ASN A 50 0.50 -6.75 -11.65
CA ASN A 50 1.81 -6.09 -11.73
C ASN A 50 2.10 -5.17 -10.55
N LEU A 51 1.28 -5.23 -9.49
CA LEU A 51 1.45 -4.42 -8.29
C LEU A 51 2.89 -4.49 -7.77
N ARG A 52 3.48 -3.33 -7.51
CA ARG A 52 4.80 -3.15 -6.91
C ARG A 52 4.77 -1.99 -5.94
N PHE A 53 5.34 -2.19 -4.77
CA PHE A 53 5.45 -1.14 -3.75
C PHE A 53 6.77 -0.40 -3.89
N LEU A 54 6.72 0.92 -3.81
CA LEU A 54 7.89 1.81 -3.91
C LEU A 54 7.78 2.95 -2.90
N PRO A 55 8.89 3.33 -2.22
CA PRO A 55 8.92 4.57 -1.45
C PRO A 55 8.60 5.75 -2.36
N HIS A 56 7.82 6.70 -1.87
CA HIS A 56 7.45 7.91 -2.59
C HIS A 56 7.91 9.14 -1.81
N ASP A 57 7.24 9.48 -0.69
CA ASP A 57 7.63 10.58 0.20
C ASP A 57 7.72 11.95 -0.50
N GLU A 58 6.98 12.10 -1.60
CA GLU A 58 6.89 13.30 -2.43
C GLU A 58 5.42 13.76 -2.53
N GLU A 59 5.22 14.99 -3.00
CA GLU A 59 3.87 15.54 -3.18
C GLU A 59 3.20 14.96 -4.42
N MET A 60 1.98 14.46 -4.24
CA MET A 60 1.15 14.07 -5.36
C MET A 60 0.43 15.28 -5.96
N LEU A 61 0.38 15.34 -7.29
CA LEU A 61 -0.36 16.38 -8.01
C LEU A 61 -1.88 16.25 -7.80
N GLU A 62 -2.61 17.35 -8.01
CA GLU A 62 -4.07 17.40 -8.04
C GLU A 62 -4.76 17.11 -6.69
N ALA A 63 -4.22 17.67 -5.60
CA ALA A 63 -4.83 17.56 -4.28
C ALA A 63 -6.17 18.33 -4.23
N VAL A 64 -7.29 17.59 -4.20
CA VAL A 64 -8.64 18.17 -4.11
C VAL A 64 -8.91 18.70 -2.70
N ASP A 65 -9.24 19.99 -2.60
CA ASP A 65 -9.59 20.70 -1.36
C ASP A 65 -8.56 20.53 -0.23
N SER A 66 -7.28 20.34 -0.57
CA SER A 66 -6.20 20.29 0.43
C SER A 66 -5.55 21.67 0.56
N LYS A 67 -5.41 22.14 1.79
CA LYS A 67 -4.65 23.37 2.11
C LYS A 67 -3.15 23.14 2.14
N GLU A 68 -2.74 21.87 2.29
CA GLU A 68 -1.35 21.47 2.41
C GLU A 68 -1.00 20.38 1.39
N PRO A 69 0.27 20.29 0.97
CA PRO A 69 0.80 19.17 0.19
C PRO A 69 0.41 17.81 0.77
N LEU A 70 -0.14 16.92 -0.07
CA LEU A 70 -0.44 15.54 0.32
C LEU A 70 0.68 14.62 -0.16
N LYS A 71 1.33 13.93 0.78
CA LYS A 71 2.57 13.19 0.57
C LYS A 71 2.50 11.77 1.14
N PRO A 72 1.99 10.78 0.40
CA PRO A 72 2.07 9.39 0.84
C PRO A 72 3.53 8.94 0.98
N ASN A 73 3.80 8.15 2.01
CA ASN A 73 5.16 7.67 2.23
C ASN A 73 5.55 6.57 1.24
N ILE A 74 4.60 5.70 0.88
CA ILE A 74 4.81 4.57 -0.04
C ILE A 74 3.58 4.43 -0.95
N LEU A 75 3.81 4.06 -2.20
CA LEU A 75 2.76 3.75 -3.18
C LEU A 75 2.88 2.32 -3.66
N GLY A 76 1.74 1.66 -3.84
CA GLY A 76 1.60 0.42 -4.60
C GLY A 76 1.11 0.75 -6.01
N LEU A 77 1.98 0.53 -6.99
CA LEU A 77 1.76 0.90 -8.39
C LEU A 77 1.57 -0.34 -9.26
N VAL A 78 0.59 -0.31 -10.16
CA VAL A 78 0.32 -1.41 -11.10
C VAL A 78 1.31 -1.41 -12.26
N ARG A 79 1.63 -0.24 -12.78
CA ARG A 79 2.69 -0.07 -13.77
C ARG A 79 3.82 0.66 -13.08
N SER A 80 5.03 0.14 -13.20
CA SER A 80 6.20 0.88 -12.73
C SER A 80 6.27 2.16 -13.55
N PRO A 81 6.27 3.35 -12.93
CA PRO A 81 6.64 4.54 -13.65
C PRO A 81 8.02 4.32 -14.24
N LEU A 82 8.19 4.69 -15.51
CA LEU A 82 9.52 4.82 -16.10
C LEU A 82 10.38 5.68 -15.17
N PRO A 83 11.71 5.45 -15.08
CA PRO A 83 12.59 6.10 -14.10
C PRO A 83 12.66 7.65 -14.16
N CYS A 84 11.85 8.30 -15.00
CA CYS A 84 11.91 9.72 -15.32
C CYS A 84 10.60 10.51 -15.08
N THR A 85 9.59 9.96 -14.40
CA THR A 85 8.32 10.68 -14.16
C THR A 85 8.22 11.18 -12.72
N GLN A 86 8.62 12.43 -12.51
CA GLN A 86 8.67 13.12 -11.20
C GLN A 86 7.32 13.64 -10.69
N ASN A 87 6.20 13.27 -11.31
CA ASN A 87 4.90 13.88 -11.02
C ASN A 87 3.79 12.82 -11.04
N ILE A 88 3.60 12.09 -9.95
CA ILE A 88 2.47 11.16 -9.79
C ILE A 88 1.25 11.98 -9.34
N SER A 89 0.11 11.79 -10.00
CA SER A 89 -1.17 12.44 -9.67
C SER A 89 -2.12 11.51 -8.93
N TRP A 90 -3.04 12.08 -8.14
CA TRP A 90 -4.19 11.34 -7.61
C TRP A 90 -5.12 10.78 -8.71
N ASN A 91 -5.05 11.30 -9.93
CA ASN A 91 -5.82 10.80 -11.06
C ASN A 91 -5.11 9.67 -11.84
N ASP A 92 -3.89 9.29 -11.45
CA ASP A 92 -3.18 8.20 -12.12
C ASP A 92 -3.80 6.84 -11.76
N ASP A 93 -4.36 6.17 -12.76
CA ASP A 93 -4.92 4.82 -12.62
C ASP A 93 -3.89 3.78 -12.16
N ASP A 94 -2.60 4.08 -12.35
CA ASP A 94 -1.50 3.22 -11.92
C ASP A 94 -1.34 3.17 -10.39
N VAL A 95 -1.88 4.13 -9.64
CA VAL A 95 -1.87 4.12 -8.17
C VAL A 95 -2.98 3.19 -7.66
N ALA A 96 -2.61 2.00 -7.21
CA ALA A 96 -3.56 1.01 -6.71
C ALA A 96 -3.70 1.00 -5.19
N VAL A 97 -2.59 1.21 -4.48
CA VAL A 97 -2.55 1.16 -3.01
C VAL A 97 -1.78 2.37 -2.50
N VAL A 98 -2.33 3.06 -1.50
CA VAL A 98 -1.64 4.15 -0.81
C VAL A 98 -1.24 3.68 0.58
N ILE A 99 0.01 3.87 0.96
CA ILE A 99 0.51 3.45 2.27
C ILE A 99 1.03 4.66 3.03
N GLU A 100 0.49 4.84 4.23
CA GLU A 100 0.97 5.85 5.18
C GLU A 100 1.70 5.14 6.33
N VAL A 101 2.80 5.73 6.74
CA VAL A 101 3.70 5.24 7.77
C VAL A 101 3.83 6.31 8.84
N LYS A 102 3.33 6.03 10.04
CA LYS A 102 3.31 6.99 11.15
C LYS A 102 3.14 6.26 12.47
N HIS A 103 3.62 6.86 13.55
CA HIS A 103 3.25 6.38 14.87
C HIS A 103 1.85 6.87 15.26
N GLY A 104 0.98 5.92 15.64
CA GLY A 104 -0.37 6.17 16.14
C GLY A 104 -1.47 6.03 15.08
N GLN A 105 -2.38 5.08 15.33
CA GLN A 105 -3.47 4.70 14.44
C GLN A 105 -4.40 5.84 14.01
N ARG A 106 -4.73 6.77 14.93
CA ARG A 106 -5.62 7.89 14.61
C ARG A 106 -5.04 8.80 13.53
N LYS A 107 -3.73 9.06 13.57
CA LYS A 107 -3.04 9.89 12.57
C LYS A 107 -2.99 9.19 11.22
N LEU A 108 -2.63 7.90 11.22
CA LEU A 108 -2.63 7.04 10.04
C LEU A 108 -3.98 7.05 9.33
N VAL A 109 -5.07 6.72 10.04
CA VAL A 109 -6.41 6.65 9.45
C VAL A 109 -6.88 8.02 8.97
N SER A 110 -6.62 9.09 9.72
CA SER A 110 -6.99 10.45 9.32
C SER A 110 -6.31 10.84 8.01
N GLN A 111 -5.01 10.58 7.87
CA GLN A 111 -4.26 10.93 6.67
C GLN A 111 -4.70 10.09 5.46
N LEU A 112 -4.84 8.78 5.64
CA LEU A 112 -5.34 7.88 4.59
C LEU A 112 -6.75 8.22 4.13
N SER A 113 -7.61 8.71 5.04
CA SER A 113 -8.95 9.18 4.67
C SER A 113 -8.90 10.38 3.73
N THR A 114 -7.95 11.30 3.95
CA THR A 114 -7.72 12.43 3.05
C THR A 114 -7.27 11.97 1.67
N TYR A 115 -6.31 11.04 1.62
CA TYR A 115 -5.84 10.46 0.36
C TYR A 115 -6.95 9.75 -0.41
N ALA A 116 -7.72 8.90 0.28
CA ALA A 116 -8.85 8.21 -0.32
C ALA A 116 -9.90 9.18 -0.86
N ARG A 117 -10.16 10.30 -0.16
CA ARG A 117 -11.05 11.35 -0.65
C ARG A 117 -10.52 11.93 -1.96
N CYS A 118 -9.23 12.27 -2.06
CA CYS A 118 -8.63 12.76 -3.29
C CYS A 118 -8.81 11.73 -4.42
N HIS A 119 -8.39 10.49 -4.19
CA HIS A 119 -8.47 9.38 -5.15
C HIS A 119 -9.90 9.13 -5.68
N LEU A 120 -10.90 9.11 -4.79
CA LEU A 120 -12.30 8.87 -5.15
C LEU A 120 -13.00 10.11 -5.75
N SER A 121 -12.48 11.31 -5.50
CA SER A 121 -13.03 12.55 -6.04
C SER A 121 -12.60 12.82 -7.48
N VAL A 122 -11.36 12.49 -7.83
CA VAL A 122 -10.80 12.72 -9.18
C VAL A 122 -11.25 11.65 -10.16
N ASN A 123 -11.24 10.37 -9.76
CA ASN A 123 -11.71 9.28 -10.60
C ASN A 123 -13.12 8.84 -10.19
N ARG A 124 -14.12 9.22 -11.00
CA ARG A 124 -15.54 8.86 -10.77
C ARG A 124 -15.86 7.39 -11.03
N ARG A 125 -15.03 6.69 -11.82
CA ARG A 125 -15.23 5.26 -12.10
C ARG A 125 -14.83 4.43 -10.90
N ARG A 126 -13.74 4.81 -10.24
CA ARG A 126 -13.24 4.16 -9.03
C ARG A 126 -14.30 4.11 -7.91
N SER A 127 -14.67 2.89 -7.54
CA SER A 127 -15.66 2.59 -6.49
C SER A 127 -15.05 2.57 -5.08
N PHE A 128 -13.77 2.22 -4.96
CA PHE A 128 -13.04 2.18 -3.69
C PHE A 128 -11.56 2.55 -3.83
N SER A 129 -10.93 2.91 -2.72
CA SER A 129 -9.48 3.14 -2.61
C SER A 129 -8.89 2.22 -1.56
N ILE A 130 -7.87 1.45 -1.92
CA ILE A 130 -7.16 0.56 -1.01
C ILE A 130 -6.03 1.34 -0.33
N ALA A 131 -5.93 1.20 0.97
CA ALA A 131 -4.89 1.83 1.77
C ALA A 131 -4.32 0.89 2.82
N ILE A 132 -3.07 1.11 3.18
CA ILE A 132 -2.39 0.39 4.26
C ILE A 132 -1.87 1.40 5.27
N ALA A 133 -2.27 1.23 6.53
CA ALA A 133 -1.73 1.98 7.65
C ALA A 133 -0.63 1.14 8.31
N PHE A 134 0.55 1.73 8.51
CA PHE A 134 1.67 1.06 9.16
C PHE A 134 2.27 1.90 10.29
N ASP A 135 2.26 1.34 11.50
CA ASP A 135 2.96 1.92 12.64
C ASP A 135 4.40 1.41 12.69
N TYR A 136 5.34 2.29 12.35
CA TYR A 136 6.75 1.94 12.25
C TYR A 136 7.38 1.59 13.60
N GLN A 137 6.83 2.06 14.72
CA GLN A 137 7.39 1.78 16.05
C GLN A 137 6.93 0.43 16.58
N THR A 138 5.66 0.09 16.35
CA THR A 138 5.06 -1.15 16.88
C THR A 138 4.97 -2.28 15.85
N LEU A 139 5.36 -2.03 14.61
CA LEU A 139 5.22 -2.94 13.46
C LEU A 139 3.81 -3.50 13.30
N GLN A 140 2.83 -2.63 13.58
CA GLN A 140 1.41 -2.94 13.41
C GLN A 140 0.93 -2.43 12.06
N MET A 141 0.11 -3.25 11.40
CA MET A 141 -0.45 -2.96 10.10
C MET A 141 -1.97 -3.05 10.13
N ARG A 142 -2.62 -2.23 9.30
CA ARG A 142 -4.05 -2.31 9.06
C ARG A 142 -4.33 -2.09 7.58
N PHE A 143 -5.15 -2.97 7.01
CA PHE A 143 -5.64 -2.83 5.65
C PHE A 143 -6.98 -2.11 5.71
N ILE A 144 -7.16 -1.12 4.84
CA ILE A 144 -8.34 -0.27 4.81
C ILE A 144 -8.83 -0.19 3.36
N VAL A 145 -10.12 -0.38 3.17
CA VAL A 145 -10.80 -0.14 1.91
C VAL A 145 -11.77 1.01 2.14
N PHE A 146 -11.47 2.15 1.55
CA PHE A 146 -12.34 3.31 1.56
C PHE A 146 -13.32 3.21 0.41
N HIS A 147 -14.60 3.43 0.69
CA HIS A 147 -15.66 3.52 -0.30
C HIS A 147 -16.36 4.87 -0.16
N ARG A 148 -17.16 5.26 -1.14
CA ARG A 148 -17.84 6.58 -1.12
C ARG A 148 -18.73 6.82 0.10
N SER A 149 -19.19 5.74 0.75
CA SER A 149 -20.06 5.79 1.93
C SER A 149 -19.34 5.54 3.27
N GLY A 150 -18.01 5.34 3.29
CA GLY A 150 -17.29 5.05 4.53
C GLY A 150 -15.98 4.28 4.33
N LEU A 151 -15.62 3.46 5.33
CA LEU A 151 -14.45 2.59 5.25
C LEU A 151 -14.74 1.23 5.89
N SER A 152 -14.15 0.21 5.30
CA SER A 152 -14.00 -1.12 5.89
C SER A 152 -12.54 -1.33 6.26
N SER A 153 -12.27 -1.96 7.39
CA SER A 153 -10.90 -2.14 7.85
C SER A 153 -10.67 -3.47 8.55
N SER A 154 -9.47 -4.02 8.39
CA SER A 154 -9.01 -5.14 9.18
C SER A 154 -8.89 -4.76 10.67
N HIS A 155 -8.84 -5.77 11.53
CA HIS A 155 -8.27 -5.57 12.85
C HIS A 155 -6.78 -5.21 12.74
N GLU A 156 -6.19 -4.75 13.83
CA GLU A 156 -4.77 -4.44 13.89
C GLU A 156 -3.93 -5.72 13.80
N LEU A 157 -3.01 -5.78 12.84
CA LEU A 157 -2.19 -6.96 12.55
C LEU A 157 -0.77 -6.70 13.05
N SER A 158 -0.30 -7.48 14.03
CA SER A 158 1.07 -7.37 14.54
C SER A 158 2.02 -8.27 13.77
N LEU A 159 3.04 -7.69 13.15
CA LEU A 159 4.11 -8.43 12.46
C LEU A 159 5.04 -9.19 13.42
N HIS A 160 4.97 -8.93 14.74
CA HIS A 160 5.67 -9.73 15.75
C HIS A 160 5.04 -11.11 15.96
N SER A 161 3.77 -11.27 15.60
CA SER A 161 3.04 -12.53 15.78
C SER A 161 2.98 -13.30 14.48
N GLU A 162 3.12 -14.63 14.54
CA GLU A 162 2.95 -15.49 13.38
C GLU A 162 1.55 -15.32 12.75
N ALA A 163 0.52 -15.26 13.59
CA ALA A 163 -0.87 -15.05 13.15
C ALA A 163 -1.06 -13.70 12.43
N GLY A 164 -0.44 -12.64 12.94
CA GLY A 164 -0.48 -11.31 12.31
C GLY A 164 0.29 -11.28 10.99
N PHE A 165 1.48 -11.88 10.94
CA PHE A 165 2.24 -12.05 9.70
C PHE A 165 1.45 -12.81 8.63
N GLN A 166 0.90 -13.98 8.97
CA GLN A 166 0.07 -14.77 8.05
C GLN A 166 -1.15 -13.97 7.58
N SER A 167 -1.75 -13.17 8.46
CA SER A 167 -2.88 -12.31 8.11
C SER A 167 -2.47 -11.21 7.13
N VAL A 168 -1.31 -10.57 7.32
CA VAL A 168 -0.75 -9.59 6.37
C VAL A 168 -0.54 -10.22 5.00
N VAL A 169 0.08 -11.40 4.94
CA VAL A 169 0.26 -12.16 3.69
C VAL A 169 -1.09 -12.40 3.00
N LYS A 170 -2.10 -12.88 3.74
CA LYS A 170 -3.44 -13.12 3.19
C LYS A 170 -4.09 -11.85 2.63
N HIS A 171 -3.92 -10.70 3.27
CA HIS A 171 -4.48 -9.44 2.76
C HIS A 171 -3.78 -8.99 1.48
N VAL A 172 -2.44 -9.06 1.41
CA VAL A 172 -1.69 -8.72 0.19
C VAL A 172 -2.09 -9.67 -0.96
N VAL A 173 -2.17 -10.98 -0.70
CA VAL A 173 -2.65 -11.98 -1.67
C VAL A 173 -4.09 -11.70 -2.10
N GLY A 174 -4.95 -11.27 -1.16
CA GLY A 174 -6.32 -10.87 -1.44
C GLY A 174 -6.40 -9.66 -2.38
N ILE A 175 -5.59 -8.63 -2.15
CA ILE A 175 -5.47 -7.47 -3.05
C ILE A 175 -5.07 -7.91 -4.46
N LEU A 176 -4.05 -8.76 -4.57
CA LEU A 176 -3.58 -9.30 -5.85
C LEU A 176 -4.62 -10.20 -6.54
N SER A 177 -5.66 -10.61 -5.83
CA SER A 177 -6.72 -11.48 -6.33
C SER A 177 -7.98 -10.75 -6.79
N ILE A 178 -8.02 -9.41 -6.66
CA ILE A 178 -9.15 -8.59 -7.14
C ILE A 178 -9.27 -8.72 -8.68
N PRO A 179 -10.45 -9.06 -9.22
CA PRO A 179 -10.71 -9.11 -10.66
C PRO A 179 -10.67 -7.73 -11.32
N ASP A 180 -10.40 -7.69 -12.63
CA ASP A 180 -10.31 -6.44 -13.41
C ASP A 180 -11.61 -5.64 -13.39
N GLU A 181 -12.74 -6.32 -13.43
CA GLU A 181 -14.08 -5.73 -13.40
C GLU A 181 -14.38 -5.00 -12.08
N GLU A 182 -13.68 -5.35 -11.01
CA GLU A 182 -13.84 -4.76 -9.67
C GLU A 182 -12.76 -3.72 -9.36
N ALA A 183 -11.70 -3.60 -10.16
CA ALA A 183 -10.56 -2.74 -9.85
C ALA A 183 -10.84 -1.22 -10.04
N PHE A 184 -11.93 -0.85 -10.73
CA PHE A 184 -12.34 0.54 -10.98
C PHE A 184 -13.85 0.71 -10.89
#